data_AF-A0A5E6NKY2-F1
#
_entry.id   AF-A0A5E6NKY2-F1
#
_cell.length_a   1.000
_cell.length_b   1.000
_cell.length_c   1.000
_cell.angle_alpha   90.00
_cell.angle_beta   90.00
_cell.angle_gamma   90.00
#
_symmetry.space_group_name_H-M   'P 1'
#
loop_
_entity.id
_entity.type
_entity.pdbx_description
1 polymer ?
#
loop_
_entity_poly.entity_id
_entity_poly.type
_entity_poly.pdbx_seq_one_letter_code
_entity_poly.pdbx_strand_id
1 'polypeptide(L)'
;MDKLDMILLMSVNPGFGGQSFIPHTLEKCKQVRQLIDASGKDIRLEIDGGVKIDNIREVASAGADTFVAGSAIFNTDNYKATIDKMRAELAKAN
;
A
#
# COMPACT_ATOMS: atom_id res chain seq x y z
N MET A 1 -19.45 -6.43 0.69
CA MET A 1 -18.29 -6.95 1.44
C MET A 1 -18.19 -8.47 1.34
N ASP A 2 -19.30 -9.21 1.40
CA ASP A 2 -19.35 -10.69 1.43
C ASP A 2 -18.83 -11.45 0.19
N LYS A 3 -18.35 -10.75 -0.85
CA LYS A 3 -17.86 -11.35 -2.10
C LYS A 3 -16.48 -10.85 -2.51
N LEU A 4 -15.80 -10.12 -1.62
CA LEU A 4 -14.52 -9.50 -1.89
C LEU A 4 -13.48 -10.18 -1.01
N ASP A 5 -12.41 -10.69 -1.62
CA ASP A 5 -11.22 -11.18 -0.90
C ASP A 5 -10.16 -10.07 -0.78
N MET A 6 -10.22 -9.07 -1.66
CA MET A 6 -9.27 -7.96 -1.72
C MET A 6 -9.94 -6.70 -2.27
N ILE A 7 -9.53 -5.54 -1.73
CA ILE A 7 -9.85 -4.22 -2.26
C ILE A 7 -8.55 -3.51 -2.61
N LEU A 8 -8.42 -3.05 -3.85
CA LEU A 8 -7.27 -2.30 -4.34
C LEU A 8 -7.65 -0.82 -4.48
N LEU A 9 -6.84 0.07 -3.90
CA LEU A 9 -6.93 1.51 -4.13
C LEU A 9 -5.76 2.00 -4.97
N MET A 10 -6.09 2.59 -6.12
CA MET A 10 -5.12 3.32 -6.91
C MET A 10 -4.67 4.57 -6.12
N SER A 11 -3.36 4.71 -5.92
CA SER A 11 -2.72 5.88 -5.33
C SER A 11 -1.95 6.71 -6.36
N VAL A 12 -2.17 6.43 -7.64
CA VAL A 12 -1.73 7.19 -8.80
C VAL A 12 -2.87 7.21 -9.82
N ASN A 13 -2.79 8.05 -10.85
CA ASN A 13 -3.70 7.93 -11.97
C ASN A 13 -3.35 6.65 -12.77
N PRO A 14 -4.32 5.78 -13.09
CA PRO A 14 -4.02 4.55 -13.82
C PRO A 14 -3.47 4.83 -15.23
N GLY A 15 -2.64 3.92 -15.73
CA GLY A 15 -2.15 3.94 -17.12
C GLY A 15 -0.63 3.79 -17.25
N PHE A 16 0.14 4.40 -16.36
CA PHE A 16 1.61 4.43 -16.47
C PHE A 16 2.34 4.15 -15.15
N GLY A 17 3.51 3.52 -15.24
CA GLY A 17 4.42 3.33 -14.10
C GLY A 17 5.23 4.58 -13.76
N GLY A 18 5.82 4.62 -12.56
CA GLY A 18 6.74 5.69 -12.14
C GLY A 18 6.08 6.99 -11.66
N GLN A 19 4.75 7.02 -11.59
CA GLN A 19 4.01 8.18 -11.09
C GLN A 19 4.15 8.35 -9.58
N SER A 20 4.03 9.59 -9.13
CA SER A 20 4.08 9.96 -7.72
C SER A 20 2.79 9.61 -6.98
N PHE A 21 2.95 9.14 -5.74
CA PHE A 21 1.86 8.86 -4.83
C PHE A 21 0.94 10.08 -4.64
N ILE A 22 -0.37 9.85 -4.62
CA ILE A 22 -1.42 10.84 -4.34
C ILE A 22 -1.71 10.80 -2.82
N PRO A 23 -1.32 11.83 -2.04
CA PRO A 23 -1.43 11.78 -0.57
C PRO A 23 -2.86 11.57 -0.05
N HIS A 24 -3.86 12.09 -0.76
CA HIS A 24 -5.27 11.93 -0.39
C HIS A 24 -5.75 10.45 -0.39
N THR A 25 -5.02 9.55 -1.05
CA THR A 25 -5.33 8.11 -0.99
C THR A 25 -5.20 7.53 0.42
N LEU A 26 -4.42 8.15 1.32
CA LEU A 26 -4.33 7.73 2.72
C LEU A 26 -5.68 7.87 3.45
N GLU A 27 -6.41 8.97 3.21
CA GLU A 27 -7.73 9.15 3.82
C GLU A 27 -8.75 8.15 3.27
N LYS A 28 -8.66 7.84 1.97
CA LYS A 28 -9.46 6.78 1.36
C LYS A 28 -9.13 5.41 1.93
N CYS A 29 -7.85 5.12 2.16
CA CYS A 29 -7.38 3.89 2.77
C CYS A 29 -7.96 3.71 4.18
N LYS A 30 -7.91 4.76 5.02
CA LYS A 30 -8.51 4.75 6.37
C LYS A 30 -10.01 4.46 6.33
N GLN A 31 -10.74 5.13 5.43
CA GLN A 31 -12.18 4.90 5.28
C GLN A 31 -12.50 3.47 4.86
N VAL A 32 -11.73 2.91 3.91
CA VAL A 32 -11.93 1.53 3.45
C VAL A 32 -11.57 0.53 4.55
N ARG A 33 -10.48 0.75 5.29
CA ARG A 33 -10.11 -0.08 6.44
C ARG A 33 -11.24 -0.14 7.46
N GLN A 34 -11.81 1.01 7.83
CA GLN A 34 -12.97 1.07 8.74
C GLN A 34 -14.17 0.26 8.23
N LEU A 35 -14.45 0.30 6.92
CA LEU A 35 -15.53 -0.50 6.31
C LEU A 35 -15.23 -2.00 6.34
N ILE A 36 -13.98 -2.40 6.13
CA ILE A 36 -13.58 -3.81 6.23
C ILE A 36 -13.70 -4.26 7.69
N ASP A 37 -13.17 -3.50 8.64
CA ASP A 37 -13.24 -3.83 10.07
C ASP A 37 -14.68 -3.98 10.55
N ALA A 38 -15.56 -3.03 10.20
CA ALA A 38 -16.97 -3.06 10.55
C ALA A 38 -17.72 -4.25 9.94
N SER A 39 -17.23 -4.80 8.83
CA SER A 39 -17.81 -5.98 8.20
C SER A 39 -17.44 -7.31 8.86
N GLY A 40 -16.38 -7.31 9.69
CA GLY A 40 -15.84 -8.53 10.31
C GLY A 40 -15.26 -9.53 9.31
N LYS A 41 -14.95 -9.11 8.07
CA LYS A 41 -14.39 -9.96 7.02
C LYS A 41 -12.88 -9.80 6.94
N ASP A 42 -12.20 -10.90 6.62
CA ASP A 42 -10.78 -10.90 6.31
C ASP A 42 -10.59 -10.50 4.84
N ILE A 43 -10.47 -9.21 4.58
CA ILE A 43 -10.31 -8.65 3.24
C ILE A 43 -9.01 -7.87 3.23
N ARG A 44 -8.15 -8.22 2.27
CA ARG A 44 -6.88 -7.52 2.06
C ARG A 44 -7.13 -6.13 1.52
N LEU A 45 -6.43 -5.15 2.07
CA LEU A 45 -6.46 -3.78 1.56
C LEU A 45 -5.12 -3.46 0.89
N GLU A 46 -5.16 -3.38 -0.44
CA GLU A 46 -4.01 -3.12 -1.29
C GLU A 46 -3.93 -1.66 -1.73
N ILE A 47 -2.70 -1.12 -1.73
CA ILE A 47 -2.38 0.14 -2.37
C ILE A 47 -1.50 -0.11 -3.60
N ASP A 48 -1.97 0.38 -4.75
CA ASP A 48 -1.29 0.27 -6.04
C ASP A 48 -0.81 1.64 -6.55
N GLY A 49 0.46 1.69 -6.95
CA GLY A 49 1.15 2.87 -7.43
C GLY A 49 1.94 3.61 -6.35
N GLY A 50 3.06 4.22 -6.71
CA GLY A 50 3.77 5.17 -5.84
C GLY A 50 4.30 4.67 -4.48
N VAL A 51 4.16 3.39 -4.11
CA VAL A 51 4.65 2.83 -2.83
C VAL A 51 6.17 2.66 -2.87
N LYS A 52 6.86 3.18 -1.83
CA LYS A 52 8.32 3.28 -1.70
C LYS A 52 8.74 3.11 -0.24
N ILE A 53 10.06 3.01 0.01
CA ILE A 53 10.60 2.90 1.38
C ILE A 53 10.15 4.07 2.26
N ASP A 54 10.11 5.29 1.75
CA ASP A 54 9.83 6.51 2.51
C ASP A 54 8.35 6.68 2.91
N ASN A 55 7.42 6.04 2.20
CA ASN A 55 5.98 6.17 2.48
C ASN A 55 5.30 4.86 2.90
N ILE A 56 5.90 3.69 2.72
CA ILE A 56 5.22 2.41 2.98
C ILE A 56 4.72 2.28 4.42
N ARG A 57 5.44 2.85 5.40
CA ARG A 57 5.00 2.88 6.79
C ARG A 57 3.72 3.68 6.99
N GLU A 58 3.63 4.86 6.37
CA GLU A 58 2.45 5.71 6.45
C GLU A 58 1.25 5.05 5.77
N VAL A 59 1.48 4.40 4.63
CA VAL A 59 0.47 3.62 3.91
C VAL A 59 -0.04 2.46 4.76
N ALA A 60 0.85 1.74 5.45
CA ALA A 60 0.48 0.68 6.39
C ALA A 60 -0.33 1.23 7.58
N SER A 61 0.13 2.32 8.19
CA SER A 61 -0.58 3.01 9.29
C SER A 61 -1.97 3.54 8.88
N ALA A 62 -2.21 3.79 7.60
CA ALA A 62 -3.53 4.15 7.08
C ALA A 62 -4.48 2.96 6.95
N GLY A 63 -4.00 1.72 7.13
CA GLY A 63 -4.80 0.50 7.15
C GLY A 63 -4.52 -0.49 6.02
N ALA A 64 -3.56 -0.20 5.13
CA ALA A 64 -3.17 -1.14 4.07
C ALA A 64 -2.33 -2.28 4.64
N ASP A 65 -2.56 -3.48 4.14
CA ASP A 65 -1.81 -4.69 4.48
C ASP A 65 -1.10 -5.32 3.27
N THR A 66 -1.44 -4.84 2.07
CA THR A 66 -0.94 -5.33 0.78
C THR A 66 -0.42 -4.16 -0.05
N PHE A 67 0.70 -4.33 -0.74
CA PHE A 67 1.41 -3.23 -1.41
C PHE A 67 1.94 -3.64 -2.78
N VAL A 68 1.66 -2.84 -3.81
CA VAL A 68 2.30 -2.97 -5.12
C VAL A 68 3.51 -2.04 -5.21
N ALA A 69 4.70 -2.63 -5.25
CA ALA A 69 5.96 -1.91 -5.33
C ALA A 69 6.68 -2.22 -6.65
N GLY A 70 6.48 -1.37 -7.67
CA GLY A 70 7.12 -1.49 -8.97
C GLY A 70 8.50 -0.81 -9.00
N SER A 71 8.53 0.44 -9.46
CA SER A 71 9.78 1.20 -9.65
C SER A 71 10.61 1.35 -8.37
N ALA A 72 9.99 1.30 -7.19
CA ALA A 72 10.70 1.30 -5.91
C ALA A 72 11.69 0.15 -5.77
N ILE A 73 11.38 -1.04 -6.32
CA ILE A 73 12.23 -2.23 -6.28
C ILE A 73 13.07 -2.32 -7.56
N PHE A 74 12.43 -2.26 -8.72
CA PHE A 74 13.08 -2.59 -10.00
C PHE A 74 14.07 -1.52 -10.49
N ASN A 75 14.00 -0.28 -9.97
CA ASN A 75 14.98 0.77 -10.28
C ASN A 75 16.10 0.86 -9.23
N THR A 76 16.43 -0.25 -8.55
CA THR A 76 17.51 -0.31 -7.56
C THR A 76 18.51 -1.41 -7.94
N ASP A 77 19.78 -1.22 -7.60
CA ASP A 77 20.84 -2.18 -7.93
C ASP A 77 20.73 -3.49 -7.13
N ASN A 78 20.05 -3.46 -5.99
CA ASN A 78 19.92 -4.60 -5.09
C ASN A 78 18.50 -4.72 -4.54
N TYR A 79 17.71 -5.59 -5.18
CA TYR A 79 16.31 -5.81 -4.82
C TYR A 79 16.16 -6.31 -3.38
N LYS A 80 17.04 -7.20 -2.93
CA LYS A 80 16.99 -7.74 -1.57
C LYS A 80 17.16 -6.62 -0.54
N ALA A 81 18.18 -5.76 -0.71
CA ALA A 81 18.43 -4.65 0.20
C ALA A 81 17.25 -3.66 0.24
N THR A 82 16.61 -3.40 -0.90
CA THR A 82 15.41 -2.55 -0.99
C THR A 82 14.22 -3.17 -0.27
N ILE A 83 13.93 -4.45 -0.53
CA ILE A 83 12.84 -5.19 0.12
C ILE A 83 13.07 -5.27 1.64
N ASP A 84 14.30 -5.51 2.08
CA ASP A 84 14.66 -5.54 3.51
C ASP A 84 14.38 -4.19 4.18
N LYS A 85 14.70 -3.07 3.53
CA LYS A 85 14.36 -1.73 4.02
C LYS A 85 12.86 -1.50 4.09
N MET A 86 12.10 -1.91 3.08
CA MET A 86 10.63 -1.80 3.09
C MET A 86 10.03 -2.61 4.25
N ARG A 87 10.50 -3.85 4.47
CA ARG A 87 10.09 -4.67 5.62
C ARG A 87 10.47 -4.05 6.95
N ALA A 88 11.65 -3.43 7.05
CA ALA A 88 12.08 -2.73 8.25
C ALA A 88 11.22 -1.50 8.57
N GLU A 89 10.73 -0.77 7.56
CA GLU A 89 9.76 0.32 7.76
C GLU A 89 8.38 -0.21 8.15
N LEU A 90 7.92 -1.31 7.55
CA LEU A 90 6.68 -1.97 7.95
C LEU A 90 6.70 -2.46 9.40
N ALA A 91 7.82 -2.99 9.88
CA ALA A 91 7.97 -3.41 11.28
C ALA A 91 7.87 -2.25 12.30
N LYS A 92 7.87 -1.00 11.83
CA LYS A 92 7.65 0.21 12.64
C LYS A 92 6.22 0.75 12.54
N ALA A 93 5.41 0.21 11.63
CA ALA A 93 3.97 0.48 11.61
C ALA A 93 3.36 -0.37 12.73
N ASN A 94 2.65 0.29 13.65
CA ASN A 94 2.07 -0.33 14.85
C ASN A 94 1.16 -1.50 14.52
#